data_AF-A0A383BGM1-F1
#
_entry.id   AF-A0A383BGM1-F1
#
_cell.length_a   1.000
_cell.length_b   1.000
_cell.length_c   1.000
_cell.angle_alpha   90.00
_cell.angle_beta   90.00
_cell.angle_gamma   90.00
#
_symmetry.space_group_name_H-M   'P 1'
#
loop_
_entity.id
_entity.type
_entity.pdbx_description
1 polymer ?
#
loop_
_entity_poly.entity_id
_entity_poly.type
_entity_poly.pdbx_seq_one_letter_code
_entity_poly.pdbx_strand_id
1 'polypeptide(L)' 'QLYSQDGLVRSWSNRRLKGNFHGTGCYLASSIASLIASSETIETSIQLAQSNTLKAIKNSIKIGQGQRILREK' A
#
# COMPACT_ATOMS: atom_id res chain seq x y z
N GLN A 1 6.48 -2.31 -8.61
CA GLN A 1 7.78 -2.29 -9.32
C GLN A 1 8.23 -0.84 -9.39
N LEU A 2 9.54 -0.59 -9.39
CA LEU A 2 10.16 0.72 -9.52
C LEU A 2 11.04 0.71 -10.77
N TYR A 3 10.87 1.73 -11.60
CA TYR A 3 11.59 1.90 -12.86
C TYR A 3 12.35 3.23 -12.85
N SER A 4 13.52 3.24 -13.50
CA SER A 4 14.29 4.44 -13.85
C SER A 4 14.45 4.51 -15.38
N GLN A 5 15.20 5.50 -15.87
CA GLN A 5 15.54 5.60 -17.29
C GLN A 5 16.32 4.37 -17.79
N ASP A 6 17.09 3.71 -16.92
CA ASP A 6 17.88 2.52 -17.24
C ASP A 6 17.08 1.20 -17.16
N GLY A 7 15.78 1.28 -16.86
CA GLY A 7 14.87 0.13 -16.80
C GLY A 7 14.39 -0.22 -15.38
N LEU A 8 14.17 -1.51 -15.13
CA LEU A 8 13.63 -1.99 -13.86
C LEU A 8 14.70 -1.87 -12.76
N VAL A 9 14.47 -0.97 -11.80
CA VAL A 9 15.34 -0.79 -10.63
C VAL A 9 15.08 -1.89 -9.61
N ARG A 10 13.80 -2.10 -9.27
CA ARG A 10 13.42 -3.06 -8.23
C ARG A 10 11.98 -3.54 -8.37
N SER A 11 11.72 -4.76 -7.94
CA SER A 11 10.38 -5.30 -7.81
C SER A 11 10.12 -5.76 -6.38
N TRP A 12 8.85 -5.66 -5.98
CA TRP A 12 8.35 -6.21 -4.73
C TRP A 12 7.18 -7.10 -5.06
N SER A 13 7.06 -8.21 -4.34
CA SER A 13 5.96 -9.15 -4.46
C SER A 13 5.30 -9.33 -3.10
N ASN A 14 4.00 -9.08 -3.01
CA ASN A 14 3.21 -9.41 -1.83
C ASN A 14 2.20 -10.48 -2.15
N ARG A 15 1.92 -11.35 -1.17
CA ARG A 15 0.83 -12.31 -1.28
C ARG A 15 -0.50 -11.56 -1.35
N ARG A 16 -1.31 -11.85 -2.37
CA ARG A 16 -2.69 -11.36 -2.47
C ARG A 16 -3.51 -11.94 -1.32
N LEU A 17 -4.11 -11.08 -0.51
CA LEU A 17 -5.04 -11.49 0.54
C LEU A 17 -6.43 -11.76 -0.09
N LYS A 18 -7.10 -12.83 0.35
CA LYS A 18 -8.45 -13.17 -0.13
C LYS A 18 -9.46 -12.14 0.41
N GLY A 19 -10.37 -11.70 -0.45
CA GLY A 19 -11.45 -10.76 -0.11
C GLY A 19 -11.56 -9.58 -1.08
N ASN A 20 -12.66 -8.84 -0.96
CA ASN A 20 -12.91 -7.61 -1.72
C ASN A 20 -12.73 -6.41 -0.78
N PHE A 21 -11.72 -5.59 -1.09
CA PHE A 21 -11.34 -4.42 -0.29
C PHE A 21 -11.41 -3.18 -1.16
N HIS A 22 -12.03 -2.12 -0.66
CA HIS A 22 -12.07 -0.85 -1.36
C HIS A 22 -10.87 0.01 -0.98
N GLY A 23 -10.31 0.75 -1.94
CA GLY A 23 -9.31 1.79 -1.66
C GLY A 23 -7.88 1.31 -1.42
N THR A 24 -7.53 0.04 -1.66
CA THR A 24 -6.16 -0.47 -1.48
C THR A 24 -5.12 0.23 -2.34
N GLY A 25 -5.45 0.54 -3.60
CA GLY A 25 -4.58 1.30 -4.48
C GLY A 25 -4.39 2.75 -4.04
N CYS A 26 -5.49 3.43 -3.69
CA CYS A 26 -5.44 4.82 -3.21
C CYS A 26 -4.65 4.93 -1.91
N TYR A 27 -4.90 4.04 -0.96
CA TYR A 27 -4.20 4.00 0.31
C TYR A 27 -2.69 3.75 0.12
N LEU A 28 -2.32 2.79 -0.75
CA LEU A 28 -0.92 2.54 -1.09
C LEU A 28 -0.26 3.79 -1.70
N ALA A 29 -0.89 4.41 -2.70
CA ALA A 29 -0.35 5.58 -3.38
C ALA A 29 -0.16 6.77 -2.42
N SER A 30 -1.18 7.07 -1.61
CA SER A 30 -1.10 8.15 -0.62
C SER A 30 -0.05 7.87 0.46
N SER A 31 0.11 6.62 0.91
CA SER A 31 1.15 6.26 1.87
C SER A 31 2.56 6.39 1.29
N ILE A 32 2.77 6.04 0.02
CA ILE A 32 4.06 6.27 -0.66
C ILE A 32 4.37 7.78 -0.71
N ALA A 33 3.41 8.58 -1.17
CA ALA A 33 3.58 10.04 -1.28
C ALA A 33 3.89 10.68 0.09
N SER A 34 3.19 10.25 1.14
CA SER A 34 3.42 10.75 2.51
C SER A 34 4.81 10.41 3.05
N LEU A 35 5.35 9.23 2.74
CA LEU A 35 6.68 8.81 3.19
C LEU A 35 7.77 9.56 2.43
N ILE A 36 7.62 9.73 1.12
CA ILE A 36 8.53 10.56 0.31
C ILE A 36 8.55 12.00 0.83
N ALA A 37 7.38 12.58 1.12
CA ALA A 37 7.27 13.91 1.71
C ALA A 37 7.93 14.00 3.10
N SER A 38 8.05 12.87 3.79
CA SER A 38 8.73 12.75 5.09
C SER A 38 10.23 12.46 4.96
N SER A 39 10.81 12.69 3.78
CA SER A 39 12.24 12.50 3.46
C SER A 39 12.73 11.05 3.45
N GLU A 40 11.81 10.07 3.32
CA GLU A 40 12.20 8.69 3.08
C GLU A 40 12.67 8.48 1.63
N THR A 41 13.58 7.53 1.42
CA THR A 41 13.96 7.14 0.05
C THR A 41 12.76 6.54 -0.68
N ILE A 42 12.75 6.60 -2.01
CA ILE A 42 11.66 6.01 -2.82
C ILE A 42 11.51 4.52 -2.52
N GLU A 43 12.61 3.77 -2.39
CA GLU A 43 12.57 2.34 -2.10
C GLU A 43 11.99 2.05 -0.70
N THR A 44 12.46 2.76 0.32
CA THR A 44 11.96 2.63 1.70
C THR A 44 10.48 3.00 1.76
N SER A 45 10.09 4.08 1.08
CA SER A 45 8.71 4.54 1.00
C SER A 45 7.79 3.47 0.40
N ILE A 46 8.19 2.87 -0.71
CA ILE A 46 7.44 1.80 -1.38
C ILE A 46 7.34 0.56 -0.48
N GLN A 47 8.40 0.18 0.23
CA GLN A 47 8.41 -0.98 1.10
C GLN A 47 7.53 -0.78 2.35
N LEU A 48 7.65 0.38 3.01
CA LEU A 48 6.84 0.73 4.18
C LEU A 48 5.36 0.89 3.81
N ALA A 49 5.04 1.57 2.71
CA ALA A 49 3.66 1.75 2.26
C ALA A 49 2.97 0.41 1.94
N GLN A 50 3.69 -0.54 1.35
CA GLN A 50 3.18 -1.91 1.15
C GLN A 50 2.87 -2.61 2.48
N SER A 51 3.77 -2.50 3.46
CA SER A 51 3.57 -3.05 4.80
C SER A 51 2.36 -2.43 5.50
N ASN A 52 2.23 -1.10 5.43
CA ASN A 52 1.10 -0.36 5.99
C ASN A 52 -0.21 -0.76 5.31
N THR A 53 -0.22 -0.86 3.98
CA THR A 53 -1.40 -1.31 3.22
C THR A 53 -1.83 -2.72 3.62
N LEU A 54 -0.88 -3.65 3.78
CA LEU A 54 -1.20 -5.01 4.23
C LEU A 54 -1.77 -5.04 5.65
N LYS A 55 -1.23 -4.22 6.57
CA LYS A 55 -1.79 -4.06 7.91
C LYS A 55 -3.20 -3.47 7.86
N ALA A 56 -3.42 -2.44 7.04
CA ALA A 56 -4.72 -1.79 6.90
C ALA A 56 -5.77 -2.70 6.26
N ILE A 57 -5.38 -3.60 5.35
CA ILE A 57 -6.25 -4.65 4.80
C ILE A 57 -6.63 -5.65 5.90
N LYS A 58 -5.65 -6.12 6.70
CA LYS A 58 -5.90 -7.05 7.81
C LYS A 58 -6.84 -6.46 8.87
N ASN A 59 -6.67 -5.18 9.18
CA ASN A 59 -7.48 -4.46 10.17
C ASN A 59 -8.74 -3.83 9.55
N SER A 60 -9.00 -4.06 8.26
CA SER A 60 -10.15 -3.48 7.58
C SER A 60 -11.45 -3.85 8.29
N ILE A 61 -12.40 -2.93 8.30
CA ILE A 61 -13.70 -3.12 8.97
C ILE A 61 -14.80 -3.30 7.93
N LYS A 62 -15.80 -4.12 8.26
CA LYS A 62 -17.02 -4.25 7.46
C LYS A 62 -18.08 -3.33 8.05
N ILE A 63 -18.48 -2.30 7.30
CA ILE A 63 -19.58 -1.41 7.67
C ILE A 63 -20.78 -1.78 6.81
N GLY A 64 -21.89 -2.16 7.45
CA GLY A 64 -23.10 -2.60 6.77
C GLY A 64 -22.84 -3.80 5.84
N GLN A 65 -23.44 -3.76 4.63
CA GLN A 65 -23.35 -4.83 3.64
C GLN A 65 -22.32 -4.58 2.53
N GLY A 66 -21.57 -3.46 2.57
CA GLY A 66 -20.61 -3.08 1.55
C GLY A 66 -19.25 -3.79 1.62
N GLN A 67 -18.31 -3.32 0.79
CA GLN A 67 -16.91 -3.77 0.81
C GLN A 67 -16.21 -3.35 2.11
N ARG A 68 -15.15 -4.07 2.50
CA ARG A 68 -14.37 -3.72 3.70
C ARG A 68 -13.56 -2.44 3.44
N ILE A 69 -13.56 -1.54 4.42
CA ILE A 69 -12.85 -0.26 4.39
C ILE A 69 -11.55 -0.40 5.19
N LEU A 70 -10.45 0.11 4.63
CA LEU A 70 -9.12 0.06 5.24
C LEU A 70 -9.04 0.95 6.49
N ARG A 71 -8.30 0.47 7.49
CA ARG A 71 -8.13 1.19 8.76
C ARG A 71 -6.71 1.00 9.29
N GLU A 72 -6.07 2.11 9.67
CA GLU A 72 -4.70 2.10 10.21
C GLU A 72 -4.60 1.68 11.68
N LYS A 73 -5.71 1.79 12.43
CA LYS A 73 -5.83 1.44 13.85
C LYS A 73 -6.73 0.24 14.05
#